data_AF-A0ABD0J0C6-F1
#
_entry.id   AF-A0ABD0J0C6-F1
#
_cell.length_a   1.000
_cell.length_b   1.000
_cell.length_c   1.000
_cell.angle_alpha   90.00
_cell.angle_beta   90.00
_cell.angle_gamma   90.00
#
_symmetry.space_group_name_H-M   'P 1'
#
loop_
_entity.id
_entity.type
_entity.pdbx_description
1 polymer ?
#
loop_
_entity_poly.entity_id
_entity_poly.type
_entity_poly.pdbx_seq_one_letter_code
_entity_poly.pdbx_strand_id
1 'polypeptide(L)'
;MESEPKKAAPKQKKSAAVTVEQIQEDRLTQLANEFWTDAALKENKPFNAQIVEDVYQKELMGTDFSTKRIMMLEFSRYLENYLWQQCPTYCQLLQLSMKNFENEFLLGRFSSRLQGNGVTLREQTILLIFLNHCFNSLEVDLIRGQVQELVALPIWVNLLPGRREDLFKKNPKYRKFYNVMLKKDAKLPEKAREQTQFQRQFLSNLFATYLEVLHSIPEK
;
A
#
# COMPACT_ATOMS: atom_id res chain seq x y z
N MET A 1 56.98 -28.96 37.68
CA MET A 1 56.98 -27.48 37.78
C MET A 1 57.81 -27.01 36.61
N GLU A 2 57.33 -26.26 35.63
CA GLU A 2 56.23 -25.30 35.61
C GLU A 2 55.77 -25.13 34.15
N SER A 3 54.48 -24.85 33.99
CA SER A 3 53.74 -24.76 32.74
C SER A 3 53.90 -23.39 32.05
N GLU A 4 54.23 -23.37 30.76
CA GLU A 4 54.02 -22.18 29.91
C GLU A 4 52.58 -22.16 29.33
N PRO A 5 51.93 -20.98 29.22
CA PRO A 5 50.52 -20.89 28.84
C PRO A 5 50.33 -20.89 27.31
N LYS A 6 49.43 -21.74 26.82
CA LYS A 6 48.95 -21.72 25.43
C LYS A 6 48.11 -20.47 25.17
N LYS A 7 48.56 -19.61 24.26
CA LYS A 7 47.79 -18.47 23.73
C LYS A 7 46.53 -18.96 23.00
N ALA A 8 45.37 -18.43 23.39
CA ALA A 8 44.10 -18.68 22.73
C ALA A 8 44.03 -17.97 21.37
N ALA A 9 43.58 -18.70 20.34
CA ALA A 9 43.32 -18.15 19.01
C ALA A 9 42.03 -17.29 19.00
N PRO A 10 41.95 -16.23 18.17
CA PRO A 10 40.80 -15.33 18.18
C PRO A 10 39.59 -15.97 17.48
N LYS A 11 38.43 -15.91 18.14
CA LYS A 11 37.12 -16.33 17.59
C LYS A 11 36.76 -15.47 16.39
N GLN A 12 36.74 -16.07 15.20
CA GLN A 12 36.25 -15.44 13.98
C GLN A 12 34.72 -15.24 14.06
N LYS A 13 34.28 -13.98 13.98
CA LYS A 13 32.88 -13.62 13.70
C LYS A 13 32.53 -14.10 12.28
N LYS A 14 31.67 -15.11 12.16
CA LYS A 14 31.13 -15.54 10.86
C LYS A 14 30.17 -14.46 10.34
N SER A 15 30.50 -13.84 9.22
CA SER A 15 29.55 -13.07 8.42
C SER A 15 28.49 -14.02 7.87
N ALA A 16 27.22 -13.76 8.17
CA ALA A 16 26.08 -14.53 7.71
C ALA A 16 25.77 -14.25 6.23
N ALA A 17 26.60 -14.78 5.33
CA ALA A 17 26.27 -14.84 3.91
C ALA A 17 25.32 -16.04 3.70
N VAL A 18 24.11 -15.76 3.22
CA VAL A 18 23.11 -16.78 2.86
C VAL A 18 23.61 -17.52 1.62
N THR A 19 23.66 -18.86 1.65
CA THR A 19 24.16 -19.66 0.52
C THR A 19 23.06 -19.91 -0.51
N VAL A 20 23.45 -20.21 -1.76
CA VAL A 20 22.50 -20.43 -2.87
C VAL A 20 21.61 -21.65 -2.60
N GLU A 21 22.14 -22.67 -1.93
CA GLU A 21 21.37 -23.87 -1.55
C GLU A 21 20.24 -23.52 -0.57
N GLN A 22 20.51 -22.66 0.42
CA GLN A 22 19.51 -22.20 1.37
C GLN A 22 18.39 -21.38 0.72
N ILE A 23 18.65 -20.77 -0.44
CA ILE A 23 17.65 -20.00 -1.21
C ILE A 23 16.79 -20.95 -2.05
N GLN A 24 17.35 -22.04 -2.58
CA GLN A 24 16.62 -23.05 -3.37
C GLN A 24 15.72 -23.94 -2.51
N GLU A 25 16.13 -24.21 -1.27
CA GLU A 25 15.32 -24.90 -0.27
C GLU A 25 14.18 -24.03 0.29
N ASP A 26 14.20 -22.72 0.02
CA ASP A 26 13.19 -21.82 0.53
C ASP A 26 11.84 -22.06 -0.15
N ARG A 27 10.79 -22.16 0.67
CA ARG A 27 9.42 -22.41 0.24
C ARG A 27 8.92 -21.40 -0.80
N LEU A 28 9.30 -20.12 -0.69
CA LEU A 28 8.91 -19.11 -1.68
C LEU A 28 9.56 -19.34 -3.03
N THR A 29 10.82 -19.76 -3.05
CA THR A 29 11.54 -20.10 -4.28
C THR A 29 10.91 -21.30 -4.98
N GLN A 30 10.51 -22.31 -4.21
CA GLN A 30 9.82 -23.49 -4.75
C GLN A 30 8.46 -23.11 -5.35
N LEU A 31 7.65 -22.37 -4.60
CA LEU A 31 6.37 -21.87 -5.10
C LEU A 31 6.54 -20.99 -6.35
N ALA A 32 7.58 -20.14 -6.38
CA ALA A 32 7.89 -19.32 -7.53
C ALA A 32 8.16 -20.17 -8.77
N ASN A 33 9.06 -21.15 -8.65
CA ASN A 33 9.42 -22.05 -9.74
C ASN A 33 8.24 -22.86 -10.26
N GLU A 34 7.25 -23.13 -9.39
CA GLU A 34 6.09 -23.91 -9.78
C GLU A 34 4.98 -23.07 -10.44
N PHE A 35 4.80 -21.80 -10.02
CA PHE A 35 3.59 -21.03 -10.34
C PHE A 35 3.80 -19.71 -11.08
N TRP A 36 4.94 -19.02 -10.95
CA TRP A 36 5.06 -17.65 -11.50
C TRP A 36 6.44 -17.24 -12.03
N THR A 37 7.44 -18.11 -12.01
CA THR A 37 8.64 -17.85 -12.81
C THR A 37 8.33 -17.95 -14.29
N ASP A 38 9.22 -17.39 -15.13
CA ASP A 38 9.07 -17.47 -16.59
C ASP A 38 9.02 -18.92 -17.10
N ALA A 39 9.58 -19.88 -16.36
CA ALA A 39 9.44 -21.31 -16.63
C ALA A 39 8.03 -21.81 -16.32
N ALA A 40 7.48 -21.48 -15.14
CA ALA A 40 6.13 -21.86 -14.73
C ALA A 40 5.04 -21.28 -15.65
N LEU A 41 5.23 -20.06 -16.16
CA LEU A 41 4.28 -19.44 -17.08
C LEU A 41 4.16 -20.21 -18.40
N LYS A 42 5.20 -20.93 -18.84
CA LYS A 42 5.14 -21.80 -20.03
C LYS A 42 4.31 -23.05 -19.81
N GLU A 43 4.22 -23.53 -18.56
CA GLU A 43 3.39 -24.67 -18.17
C GLU A 43 1.90 -24.29 -18.08
N ASN A 44 1.57 -23.00 -18.11
CA ASN A 44 0.21 -22.45 -18.12
C ASN A 44 -0.68 -23.01 -16.99
N LYS A 45 -0.13 -23.14 -15.79
CA LYS A 45 -0.89 -23.59 -14.62
C LYS A 45 -1.96 -22.55 -14.24
N PRO A 46 -3.15 -23.00 -13.82
CA PRO A 46 -4.22 -22.11 -13.44
C PRO A 46 -3.85 -21.33 -12.17
N PHE A 47 -4.40 -20.13 -12.06
CA PHE A 47 -4.31 -19.31 -10.86
C PHE A 47 -4.87 -20.04 -9.64
N ASN A 48 -4.16 -19.94 -8.51
CA ASN A 48 -4.61 -20.51 -7.26
C ASN A 48 -4.63 -19.43 -6.16
N ALA A 49 -5.84 -19.01 -5.79
CA ALA A 49 -6.06 -18.02 -4.74
C ALA A 49 -5.52 -18.47 -3.37
N GLN A 50 -5.49 -19.78 -3.09
CA GLN A 50 -4.96 -20.30 -1.83
C GLN A 50 -3.46 -20.00 -1.68
N ILE A 51 -2.72 -19.93 -2.78
CA ILE A 51 -1.29 -19.58 -2.74
C ILE A 51 -1.10 -18.14 -2.30
N VAL A 52 -1.97 -17.25 -2.76
CA VAL A 52 -1.97 -15.84 -2.33
C VAL A 52 -2.25 -15.72 -0.84
N GLU A 53 -3.27 -16.44 -0.36
CA GLU A 53 -3.60 -16.46 1.06
C GLU A 53 -2.47 -17.07 1.91
N ASP A 54 -1.87 -18.17 1.45
CA ASP A 54 -0.77 -18.82 2.13
C ASP A 54 0.48 -17.94 2.21
N VAL A 55 0.84 -17.26 1.12
CA VAL A 55 1.95 -16.31 1.10
C VAL A 55 1.65 -15.15 2.05
N TYR A 56 0.42 -14.64 2.05
CA TYR A 56 0.03 -13.56 2.94
C TYR A 56 0.08 -13.96 4.42
N GLN A 57 -0.60 -15.03 4.80
CA GLN A 57 -0.73 -15.44 6.20
C GLN A 57 0.57 -16.01 6.76
N LYS A 58 1.25 -16.89 6.01
CA LYS A 58 2.41 -17.63 6.52
C LYS A 58 3.72 -16.88 6.32
N GLU A 59 3.89 -16.20 5.19
CA GLU A 59 5.17 -15.58 4.84
C GLU A 59 5.22 -14.08 5.17
N LEU A 60 4.12 -13.35 5.02
CA LEU A 60 4.08 -11.92 5.34
C LEU A 60 3.63 -11.67 6.79
N MET A 61 2.41 -12.06 7.14
CA MET A 61 1.88 -11.90 8.50
C MET A 61 2.67 -12.72 9.51
N GLY A 62 2.95 -14.00 9.21
CA GLY A 62 3.71 -14.89 10.08
C GLY A 62 5.16 -14.47 10.34
N THR A 63 5.73 -13.57 9.51
CA THR A 63 7.09 -13.03 9.72
C THR A 63 7.12 -11.54 10.06
N ASP A 64 5.97 -10.97 10.43
CA ASP A 64 5.79 -9.52 10.69
C ASP A 64 6.35 -8.63 9.56
N PHE A 65 6.05 -9.01 8.32
CA PHE A 65 6.48 -8.32 7.11
C PHE A 65 8.00 -8.15 7.03
N SER A 66 8.74 -9.23 7.28
CA SER A 66 10.20 -9.22 7.24
C SER A 66 10.73 -8.78 5.87
N THR A 67 11.74 -7.89 5.88
CA THR A 67 12.37 -7.37 4.65
C THR A 67 12.90 -8.50 3.76
N LYS A 68 13.42 -9.59 4.37
CA LYS A 68 13.90 -10.76 3.63
C LYS A 68 12.80 -11.40 2.78
N ARG A 69 11.61 -11.64 3.35
CA ARG A 69 10.48 -12.25 2.63
C ARG A 69 9.95 -11.35 1.52
N ILE A 70 9.84 -10.05 1.80
CA ILE A 70 9.42 -9.06 0.81
C ILE A 70 10.39 -9.04 -0.38
N MET A 71 11.70 -8.95 -0.11
CA MET A 71 12.72 -8.98 -1.17
C MET A 71 12.65 -10.27 -1.99
N MET A 72 12.45 -11.43 -1.36
CA MET A 72 12.33 -12.69 -2.10
C MET A 72 11.13 -12.71 -3.05
N LEU A 73 9.97 -12.20 -2.60
CA LEU A 73 8.78 -12.08 -3.45
C LEU A 73 9.02 -11.11 -4.62
N GLU A 74 9.66 -9.97 -4.35
CA GLU A 74 10.05 -8.99 -5.37
C GLU A 74 11.02 -9.58 -6.41
N PHE A 75 12.11 -10.21 -5.97
CA PHE A 75 13.07 -10.85 -6.87
C PHE A 75 12.46 -11.98 -7.70
N SER A 76 11.50 -12.72 -7.13
CA SER A 76 10.77 -13.77 -7.85
C SER A 76 9.73 -13.22 -8.83
N ARG A 77 9.52 -11.90 -8.89
CA ARG A 77 8.51 -11.23 -9.73
C ARG A 77 7.08 -11.71 -9.43
N TYR A 78 6.82 -12.01 -8.16
CA TYR A 78 5.54 -12.54 -7.70
C TYR A 78 4.36 -11.63 -8.08
N LEU A 79 4.58 -10.33 -7.98
CA LEU A 79 3.58 -9.33 -8.34
C LEU A 79 3.27 -9.39 -9.83
N GLU A 80 4.29 -9.25 -10.68
CA GLU A 80 4.12 -9.09 -12.12
C GLU A 80 3.64 -10.37 -12.81
N ASN A 81 4.12 -11.52 -12.34
CA ASN A 81 3.87 -12.79 -13.00
C ASN A 81 2.72 -13.60 -12.39
N TYR A 82 2.42 -13.42 -11.10
CA TYR A 82 1.36 -14.19 -10.43
C TYR A 82 0.14 -13.35 -10.07
N LEU A 83 0.34 -12.28 -9.29
CA LEU A 83 -0.77 -11.48 -8.78
C LEU A 83 -1.42 -10.63 -9.87
N TRP A 84 -0.62 -10.13 -10.80
CA TRP A 84 -1.07 -9.18 -11.81
C TRP A 84 -1.80 -9.84 -12.99
N GLN A 85 -1.34 -11.01 -13.46
CA GLN A 85 -1.83 -11.64 -14.70
C GLN A 85 -3.29 -12.12 -14.65
N GLN A 86 -3.90 -12.21 -13.46
CA GLN A 86 -5.17 -12.92 -13.25
C GLN A 86 -6.32 -12.03 -12.79
N CYS A 87 -6.13 -10.71 -12.70
CA CYS A 87 -7.07 -9.84 -11.98
C CYS A 87 -7.96 -9.00 -12.91
N PRO A 88 -9.23 -9.42 -13.11
CA PRO A 88 -10.33 -8.46 -13.20
C PRO A 88 -11.22 -8.39 -11.95
N THR A 89 -11.18 -9.35 -10.99
CA THR A 89 -12.31 -9.46 -10.02
C THR A 89 -11.99 -9.77 -8.55
N TYR A 90 -10.88 -10.42 -8.19
CA TYR A 90 -10.62 -10.85 -6.78
C TYR A 90 -9.21 -10.54 -6.30
N CYS A 91 -8.94 -9.32 -5.82
CA CYS A 91 -7.64 -8.97 -5.23
C CYS A 91 -7.84 -8.11 -3.97
N GLN A 92 -7.63 -8.68 -2.77
CA GLN A 92 -8.01 -8.02 -1.50
C GLN A 92 -6.89 -7.47 -0.63
N LEU A 93 -5.61 -7.88 -0.72
CA LEU A 93 -4.59 -7.33 0.20
C LEU A 93 -3.18 -7.08 -0.38
N LEU A 94 -2.83 -7.53 -1.60
CA LEU A 94 -1.44 -7.42 -2.12
C LEU A 94 -1.25 -6.64 -3.43
N GLN A 95 -2.30 -6.04 -3.99
CA GLN A 95 -2.18 -5.14 -5.15
C GLN A 95 -2.07 -3.68 -4.72
N LEU A 96 -0.98 -3.36 -4.03
CA LEU A 96 -0.61 -1.97 -3.80
C LEU A 96 0.27 -1.47 -4.96
N SER A 97 1.24 -2.21 -5.46
CA SER A 97 2.15 -1.67 -6.49
C SER A 97 1.61 -1.78 -7.93
N MET A 98 1.19 -0.61 -8.43
CA MET A 98 1.70 -0.02 -9.69
C MET A 98 1.02 -0.29 -11.04
N LYS A 99 0.02 -1.15 -11.22
CA LYS A 99 -0.62 -1.24 -12.57
C LYS A 99 -2.14 -1.17 -12.68
N ASN A 100 -2.93 -1.20 -11.58
CA ASN A 100 -4.41 -1.05 -11.63
C ASN A 100 -4.87 0.27 -11.00
N PHE A 101 -4.05 1.31 -11.09
CA PHE A 101 -4.39 2.68 -10.69
C PHE A 101 -5.46 3.32 -11.61
N GLU A 102 -6.33 2.53 -12.24
CA GLU A 102 -7.46 3.01 -13.05
C GLU A 102 -8.81 2.85 -12.34
N ASN A 103 -8.86 2.18 -11.19
CA ASN A 103 -10.14 1.85 -10.55
C ASN A 103 -10.47 2.76 -9.36
N GLU A 104 -11.58 3.49 -9.52
CA GLU A 104 -12.43 4.10 -8.49
C GLU A 104 -12.62 3.23 -7.22
N PHE A 105 -12.56 1.91 -7.38
CA PHE A 105 -12.72 0.92 -6.33
C PHE A 105 -11.51 0.81 -5.38
N LEU A 106 -10.32 1.23 -5.82
CA LEU A 106 -9.11 1.18 -4.98
C LEU A 106 -9.22 2.17 -3.83
N LEU A 107 -9.43 3.46 -4.10
CA LEU A 107 -9.55 4.47 -3.03
C LEU A 107 -10.67 4.13 -2.03
N GLY A 108 -11.79 3.60 -2.52
CA GLY A 108 -12.88 3.03 -1.72
C GLY A 108 -12.39 1.93 -0.76
N ARG A 109 -11.68 0.93 -1.30
CA ARG A 109 -11.10 -0.18 -0.50
C ARG A 109 -10.01 0.29 0.45
N PHE A 110 -9.14 1.20 0.02
CA PHE A 110 -8.10 1.76 0.88
C PHE A 110 -8.73 2.46 2.07
N SER A 111 -9.73 3.31 1.85
CA SER A 111 -10.42 3.99 2.95
C SER A 111 -11.10 2.99 3.89
N SER A 112 -11.79 1.96 3.37
CA SER A 112 -12.48 1.00 4.24
C SER A 112 -11.50 0.15 5.07
N ARG A 113 -10.34 -0.21 4.49
CA ARG A 113 -9.26 -0.93 5.17
C ARG A 113 -8.55 -0.05 6.21
N LEU A 114 -8.33 1.23 5.89
CA LEU A 114 -7.73 2.22 6.80
C LEU A 114 -8.68 2.58 7.95
N GLN A 115 -10.00 2.51 7.75
CA GLN A 115 -11.04 2.76 8.77
C GLN A 115 -11.29 1.57 9.73
N GLY A 116 -10.39 0.57 9.78
CA GLY A 116 -10.44 -0.49 10.81
C GLY A 116 -11.27 -1.73 10.49
N ASN A 117 -11.91 -1.81 9.32
CA ASN A 117 -12.71 -2.99 8.97
C ASN A 117 -11.80 -4.17 8.55
N GLY A 118 -11.50 -5.05 9.50
CA GLY A 118 -10.84 -6.34 9.27
C GLY A 118 -9.36 -6.25 8.90
N VAL A 119 -8.65 -5.27 9.45
CA VAL A 119 -7.22 -5.01 9.20
C VAL A 119 -6.54 -4.57 10.49
N THR A 120 -5.38 -5.14 10.78
CA THR A 120 -4.52 -4.78 11.92
C THR A 120 -3.88 -3.40 11.73
N LEU A 121 -3.49 -2.75 12.83
CA LEU A 121 -2.74 -1.49 12.79
C LEU A 121 -1.44 -1.60 11.97
N ARG A 122 -0.82 -2.79 11.93
CA ARG A 122 0.39 -3.04 11.15
C ARG A 122 0.11 -2.98 9.65
N GLU A 123 -0.91 -3.67 9.19
CA GLU A 123 -1.37 -3.62 7.80
C GLU A 123 -1.81 -2.20 7.42
N GLN A 124 -2.53 -1.49 8.29
CA GLN A 124 -2.88 -0.08 8.07
C GLN A 124 -1.64 0.81 7.91
N THR A 125 -0.60 0.59 8.71
CA THR A 125 0.67 1.31 8.59
C THR A 125 1.33 1.04 7.23
N ILE A 126 1.29 -0.20 6.73
CA ILE A 126 1.82 -0.55 5.41
C ILE A 126 1.04 0.15 4.30
N LEU A 127 -0.30 0.21 4.41
CA LEU A 127 -1.15 0.96 3.47
C LEU A 127 -0.84 2.47 3.49
N LEU A 128 -0.58 3.04 4.67
CA LEU A 128 -0.19 4.45 4.81
C LEU A 128 1.18 4.73 4.19
N ILE A 129 2.17 3.85 4.40
CA ILE A 129 3.50 3.96 3.78
C ILE A 129 3.36 3.88 2.26
N PHE A 130 2.58 2.94 1.75
CA PHE A 130 2.29 2.85 0.33
C PHE A 130 1.64 4.13 -0.21
N LEU A 131 0.62 4.64 0.46
CA LEU A 131 -0.05 5.88 0.07
C LEU A 131 0.92 7.07 0.07
N ASN A 132 1.82 7.14 1.05
CA ASN A 132 2.90 8.13 1.09
C ASN A 132 3.82 7.99 -0.14
N HIS A 133 4.19 6.78 -0.55
CA HIS A 133 4.94 6.58 -1.80
C HIS A 133 4.17 7.06 -3.03
N CYS A 134 2.84 6.86 -3.11
CA CYS A 134 2.03 7.42 -4.19
C CYS A 134 2.06 8.96 -4.20
N PHE A 135 1.94 9.61 -3.03
CA PHE A 135 2.04 11.07 -2.95
C PHE A 135 3.44 11.60 -3.31
N ASN A 136 4.49 10.80 -3.10
CA ASN A 136 5.86 11.15 -3.48
C ASN A 136 6.21 10.82 -4.93
N SER A 137 5.30 10.19 -5.68
CA SER A 137 5.51 9.75 -7.07
C SER A 137 4.51 10.37 -8.04
N LEU A 138 4.14 11.64 -7.82
CA LEU A 138 3.22 12.39 -8.69
C LEU A 138 3.79 12.67 -10.08
N GLU A 139 5.09 12.46 -10.31
CA GLU A 139 5.72 12.48 -11.62
C GLU A 139 5.25 11.34 -12.52
N VAL A 140 4.78 10.23 -11.96
CA VAL A 140 4.25 9.09 -12.71
C VAL A 140 2.80 9.39 -13.08
N ASP A 141 2.50 9.56 -14.38
CA ASP A 141 1.17 9.99 -14.86
C ASP A 141 0.03 9.10 -14.38
N LEU A 142 0.25 7.79 -14.31
CA LEU A 142 -0.72 6.83 -13.78
C LEU A 142 -1.07 7.12 -12.32
N ILE A 143 -0.07 7.47 -11.50
CA ILE A 143 -0.26 7.81 -10.07
C ILE A 143 -0.90 9.19 -9.94
N ARG A 144 -0.38 10.16 -10.71
CA ARG A 144 -0.87 11.54 -10.74
C ARG A 144 -2.38 11.60 -10.98
N GLY A 145 -2.89 10.86 -11.96
CA GLY A 145 -4.29 10.86 -12.33
C GLY A 145 -5.25 10.52 -11.19
N GLN A 146 -4.86 9.64 -10.27
CA GLN A 146 -5.71 9.23 -9.15
C GLN A 146 -5.46 10.03 -7.88
N VAL A 147 -4.19 10.38 -7.61
CA VAL A 147 -3.81 11.00 -6.33
C VAL A 147 -4.02 12.52 -6.36
N GLN A 148 -3.91 13.16 -7.52
CA GLN A 148 -4.05 14.62 -7.63
C GLN A 148 -5.43 15.10 -7.16
N GLU A 149 -6.50 14.33 -7.39
CA GLU A 149 -7.85 14.69 -6.96
C GLU A 149 -8.00 14.73 -5.43
N LEU A 150 -7.15 13.97 -4.72
CA LEU A 150 -7.13 13.89 -3.25
C LEU A 150 -6.43 15.09 -2.59
N VAL A 151 -5.68 15.88 -3.36
CA VAL A 151 -4.90 17.03 -2.85
C VAL A 151 -5.24 18.36 -3.53
N ALA A 152 -6.16 18.34 -4.50
CA ALA A 152 -6.55 19.52 -5.26
C ALA A 152 -7.60 20.39 -4.54
N LEU A 153 -7.95 21.53 -5.15
CA LEU A 153 -9.00 22.45 -4.69
C LEU A 153 -10.31 21.79 -4.20
N PRO A 154 -10.81 20.69 -4.81
CA PRO A 154 -12.05 20.05 -4.38
C PRO A 154 -12.10 19.63 -2.90
N ILE A 155 -10.96 19.32 -2.27
CA ILE A 155 -10.92 18.90 -0.86
C ILE A 155 -11.25 20.05 0.10
N TRP A 156 -11.26 21.29 -0.37
CA TRP A 156 -11.62 22.46 0.43
C TRP A 156 -13.08 22.45 0.89
N VAL A 157 -13.89 21.52 0.40
CA VAL A 157 -15.21 21.20 0.95
C VAL A 157 -15.15 20.84 2.44
N ASN A 158 -14.05 20.23 2.89
CA ASN A 158 -13.86 19.81 4.29
C ASN A 158 -13.29 20.92 5.19
N LEU A 159 -12.88 22.06 4.62
CA LEU A 159 -12.40 23.18 5.42
C LEU A 159 -13.56 23.89 6.10
N LEU A 160 -13.30 24.37 7.32
CA LEU A 160 -14.23 25.25 8.03
C LEU A 160 -14.61 26.45 7.14
N PRO A 161 -15.88 26.84 7.05
CA PRO A 161 -16.34 27.91 6.15
C PRO A 161 -15.54 29.21 6.31
N GLY A 162 -15.31 29.67 7.55
CA GLY A 162 -14.52 30.88 7.82
C GLY A 162 -13.08 30.77 7.30
N ARG A 163 -12.43 29.63 7.51
CA ARG A 163 -11.06 29.39 7.02
C ARG A 163 -11.00 29.38 5.50
N ARG A 164 -11.99 28.77 4.84
CA ARG A 164 -12.09 28.73 3.38
C ARG A 164 -12.28 30.15 2.81
N GLU A 165 -13.12 30.96 3.44
CA GLU A 165 -13.32 32.35 3.05
C GLU A 165 -12.04 33.19 3.15
N ASP A 166 -11.25 33.00 4.20
CA ASP A 166 -9.95 33.68 4.34
C ASP A 166 -8.95 33.27 3.25
N LEU A 167 -8.92 31.99 2.86
CA LEU A 167 -8.10 31.51 1.75
C LEU A 167 -8.56 32.12 0.41
N PHE A 168 -9.86 32.28 0.20
CA PHE A 168 -10.40 32.96 -0.98
C PHE A 168 -10.11 34.46 -0.98
N LYS A 169 -10.09 35.13 0.17
CA LYS A 169 -9.68 36.55 0.23
C LYS A 169 -8.22 36.72 -0.19
N LYS A 170 -7.34 35.81 0.27
CA LYS A 170 -5.93 35.80 -0.13
C LYS A 170 -5.73 35.50 -1.62
N ASN A 171 -6.54 34.59 -2.18
CA ASN A 171 -6.46 34.18 -3.58
C ASN A 171 -7.85 34.15 -4.25
N PRO A 172 -8.39 35.30 -4.69
CA PRO A 172 -9.77 35.41 -5.19
C PRO A 172 -10.08 34.53 -6.41
N LYS A 173 -9.07 34.20 -7.22
CA LYS A 173 -9.22 33.32 -8.40
C LYS A 173 -9.77 31.94 -8.02
N TYR A 174 -9.37 31.38 -6.87
CA TYR A 174 -9.82 30.05 -6.44
C TYR A 174 -11.31 30.01 -6.10
N ARG A 175 -11.90 31.12 -5.65
CA ARG A 175 -13.36 31.21 -5.43
C ARG A 175 -14.12 30.93 -6.71
N LYS A 176 -13.67 31.49 -7.84
CA LYS A 176 -14.30 31.27 -9.14
C LYS A 176 -14.24 29.80 -9.53
N PHE A 177 -13.07 29.17 -9.42
CA PHE A 177 -12.91 27.74 -9.73
C PHE A 177 -13.74 26.84 -8.80
N TYR A 178 -13.76 27.14 -7.51
CA TYR A 178 -14.54 26.39 -6.51
C TYR A 178 -16.05 26.47 -6.80
N ASN A 179 -16.57 27.66 -7.14
CA ASN A 179 -17.97 27.81 -7.50
C ASN A 179 -18.33 27.10 -8.81
N VAL A 180 -17.42 27.08 -9.79
CA VAL A 180 -17.60 26.31 -11.03
C VAL A 180 -17.64 24.82 -10.74
N MET A 181 -16.76 24.33 -9.87
CA MET A 181 -16.76 22.94 -9.42
C MET A 181 -18.10 22.56 -8.79
N LEU A 182 -18.58 23.33 -7.80
CA LEU A 182 -19.89 23.04 -7.16
C LEU A 182 -21.05 23.01 -8.16
N LYS A 183 -21.06 23.90 -9.15
CA LYS A 183 -22.06 23.90 -10.22
C LYS A 183 -21.98 22.68 -11.13
N LYS A 184 -20.78 22.13 -11.36
CA LYS A 184 -20.60 20.87 -12.10
C LYS A 184 -21.12 19.69 -11.28
N ASP A 185 -20.82 19.64 -9.99
CA ASP A 185 -21.25 18.56 -9.10
C ASP A 185 -22.77 18.45 -8.99
N ALA A 186 -23.46 19.59 -8.98
CA ALA A 186 -24.92 19.64 -8.97
C ALA A 186 -25.57 18.99 -10.21
N LYS A 187 -24.82 18.88 -11.32
CA LYS A 187 -25.28 18.25 -12.57
C LYS A 187 -24.92 16.76 -12.65
N LEU A 188 -24.07 16.25 -11.76
CA LEU A 188 -23.69 14.85 -11.75
C LEU A 188 -24.85 13.97 -11.25
N PRO A 189 -24.98 12.73 -11.77
CA PRO A 189 -25.89 11.73 -11.21
C PRO A 189 -25.48 11.39 -9.77
N GLU A 190 -26.44 10.95 -8.96
CA GLU A 190 -26.30 10.71 -7.52
C GLU A 190 -25.09 9.83 -7.18
N LYS A 191 -24.96 8.68 -7.84
CA LYS A 191 -23.84 7.75 -7.66
C LYS A 191 -22.47 8.40 -7.90
N ALA A 192 -22.33 9.18 -8.96
CA ALA A 192 -21.08 9.86 -9.28
C ALA A 192 -20.79 11.01 -8.29
N ARG A 193 -21.82 11.63 -7.75
CA ARG A 193 -21.70 12.69 -6.74
C ARG A 193 -21.23 12.14 -5.40
N GLU A 194 -21.80 11.02 -4.94
CA GLU A 194 -21.36 10.33 -3.71
C GLU A 194 -19.89 9.94 -3.80
N GLN A 195 -19.48 9.41 -4.95
CA GLN A 195 -18.10 9.03 -5.21
C GLN A 195 -17.15 10.22 -5.22
N THR A 196 -17.53 11.29 -5.91
CA THR A 196 -16.79 12.56 -5.91
C THR A 196 -16.65 13.11 -4.50
N GLN A 197 -17.71 13.03 -3.69
CA GLN A 197 -17.70 13.46 -2.30
C GLN A 197 -16.78 12.59 -1.44
N PHE A 198 -16.83 11.27 -1.63
CA PHE A 198 -15.96 10.31 -0.95
C PHE A 198 -14.48 10.62 -1.22
N GLN A 199 -14.08 10.80 -2.49
CA GLN A 199 -12.69 11.14 -2.84
C GLN A 199 -12.23 12.44 -2.15
N ARG A 200 -13.09 13.46 -2.14
CA ARG A 200 -12.77 14.75 -1.49
C ARG A 200 -12.63 14.59 0.02
N GLN A 201 -13.43 13.73 0.63
CA GLN A 201 -13.43 13.47 2.06
C GLN A 201 -12.34 12.48 2.48
N PHE A 202 -11.71 11.77 1.55
CA PHE A 202 -10.71 10.73 1.83
C PHE A 202 -9.67 11.15 2.87
N LEU A 203 -8.95 12.26 2.63
CA LEU A 203 -7.94 12.74 3.59
C LEU A 203 -8.56 13.19 4.91
N SER A 204 -9.73 13.84 4.88
CA SER A 204 -10.42 14.28 6.10
C SER A 204 -10.83 13.09 6.97
N ASN A 205 -11.33 12.03 6.35
CA ASN A 205 -11.71 10.79 7.03
C ASN A 205 -10.48 10.05 7.57
N LEU A 206 -9.38 10.08 6.82
CA LEU A 206 -8.10 9.52 7.27
C LEU A 206 -7.57 10.27 8.50
N PHE A 207 -7.64 11.61 8.52
CA PHE A 207 -7.31 12.42 9.69
C PHE A 207 -8.24 12.14 10.87
N ALA A 208 -9.54 11.99 10.65
CA ALA A 208 -10.48 11.62 11.70
C ALA A 208 -10.14 10.26 12.32
N THR A 209 -9.86 9.25 11.48
CA THR A 209 -9.42 7.93 11.92
C THR A 209 -8.12 8.00 12.72
N TYR A 210 -7.16 8.81 12.28
CA TYR A 210 -5.93 9.05 13.04
C TYR A 210 -6.21 9.65 14.42
N LEU A 211 -7.11 10.63 14.53
CA LEU A 211 -7.48 11.23 15.81
C LEU A 211 -8.18 10.23 16.74
N GLU A 212 -9.02 9.36 16.20
CA GLU A 212 -9.65 8.28 16.97
C GLU A 212 -8.61 7.31 17.55
N VAL A 213 -7.66 6.87 16.73
CA VAL A 213 -6.54 6.02 17.18
C VAL A 213 -5.69 6.77 18.21
N LEU A 214 -5.39 8.05 18.00
CA LEU A 214 -4.60 8.86 18.92
C LEU A 214 -5.28 8.99 20.29
N HIS A 215 -6.59 9.27 20.32
CA HIS A 215 -7.36 9.35 21.57
C HIS A 215 -7.52 8.01 22.28
N SER A 216 -7.36 6.89 21.57
CA SER A 216 -7.39 5.54 22.19
C SER A 216 -6.13 5.22 23.00
N ILE A 217 -5.05 5.99 22.84
CA ILE A 217 -3.79 5.78 23.55
C ILE A 217 -3.91 6.38 24.96
N PRO A 218 -3.76 5.58 26.04
CA PRO A 218 -3.87 6.09 27.40
C PRO A 218 -2.74 7.06 27.76
N GLU A 219 -3.05 8.09 28.55
CA GLU A 219 -2.04 8.96 29.16
C GLU A 219 -1.14 8.11 30.08
N LYS A 220 0.17 8.34 29.98
CA LYS A 220 1.19 7.63 30.75
C LYS A 220 1.28 8.12 32.19
#